data_AF-A0A5N6VWA8-F1
#
_entry.id   AF-A0A5N6VWA8-F1
#
_cell.length_a   1.000
_cell.length_b   1.000
_cell.length_c   1.000
_cell.angle_alpha   90.00
_cell.angle_beta   90.00
_cell.angle_gamma   90.00
#
_symmetry.space_group_name_H-M   'P 1'
#
loop_
_entity.id
_entity.type
_entity.pdbx_description
1 polymer ?
#
loop_
_entity_poly.entity_id
_entity_poly.type
_entity_poly.pdbx_seq_one_letter_code
_entity_poly.pdbx_strand_id
1 'polypeptide(L)'
;MDQTLKQIWASVLSLEVEEIGDDDNLFELGGDSVKAIIIMGEAAGRNIDFDIETFYAHPTIRGLANFLSSGQSPAKESSCLQSLASKEHVGDETAPLLEFCWEDVGVSAANISRVAPVDIGQEHYMVENEKGIPGSSLAFAYEVQGGPDVHQRLQRAIEVMSTKNPTLRSIFIRIEEEEKDTYYQVLLKAGHTTINHPSSRLEDYVVQSRQRTIHPGDPIVQYALVEEGGTLFFIFSISHAFFDGFSRTLWEQDWLNALKAPETFANEQPERPWFGDFTIHRKETLDESAAENFWTTYLGESCLETIHPGKPETFHIHDSVLHTTLPKTLVKGRSVHIATIILPAWSLALMKFSGKRDVAFLYATLGRLYPFKDIDQITGFLLRSRLFRLQANETNTDVTVDVLLESVQKDLISAGRQEHVQKFPYIKSTTMPQSYVNIKAGTSRLKQQRIDESLVVTPRRDLEHWVFFCRFAIYLDIAMRDNDMLVELRYESSLLPAEGARQILDDFTTILKQIVGSYDTTLGALVESS
;
A
#
# COMPACT_ATOMS: atom_id res chain seq x y z
N MET A 1 -25.24 -0.47 -18.85
CA MET A 1 -24.34 -0.66 -17.69
C MET A 1 -23.44 -1.87 -17.92
N ASP A 2 -24.01 -3.05 -18.19
CA ASP A 2 -23.30 -4.32 -18.37
C ASP A 2 -22.18 -4.23 -19.40
N GLN A 3 -22.47 -3.74 -20.61
CA GLN A 3 -21.46 -3.56 -21.67
C GLN A 3 -20.34 -2.61 -21.25
N THR A 4 -20.66 -1.56 -20.49
CA THR A 4 -19.69 -0.60 -19.99
C THR A 4 -18.78 -1.26 -18.95
N LEU A 5 -19.34 -2.04 -18.02
CA LEU A 5 -18.57 -2.81 -17.03
C LEU A 5 -17.65 -3.83 -17.71
N LYS A 6 -18.13 -4.54 -18.75
CA LYS A 6 -17.29 -5.46 -19.53
C LYS A 6 -16.12 -4.77 -20.21
N GLN A 7 -16.34 -3.59 -20.80
CA GLN A 7 -15.26 -2.81 -21.41
C GLN A 7 -14.20 -2.37 -20.39
N ILE A 8 -14.62 -1.98 -19.18
CA ILE A 8 -13.69 -1.65 -18.09
C ILE A 8 -12.90 -2.90 -17.68
N TRP A 9 -13.58 -4.01 -17.43
CA TRP A 9 -12.94 -5.26 -17.02
C TRP A 9 -11.95 -5.78 -18.08
N ALA A 10 -12.33 -5.74 -19.36
CA ALA A 10 -11.48 -6.10 -20.48
C ALA A 10 -10.18 -5.28 -20.50
N SER A 11 -10.31 -3.95 -20.39
CA SER A 11 -9.18 -3.02 -20.31
C SER A 11 -8.25 -3.36 -19.14
N VAL A 12 -8.79 -3.48 -17.92
CA VAL A 12 -8.01 -3.65 -16.69
C VAL A 12 -7.40 -5.05 -16.57
N LEU A 13 -8.11 -6.08 -17.03
CA LEU A 13 -7.63 -7.48 -17.02
C LEU A 13 -6.73 -7.80 -18.22
N SER A 14 -6.62 -6.90 -19.20
CA SER A 14 -5.94 -7.14 -20.47
C SER A 14 -6.51 -8.36 -21.21
N LEU A 15 -7.84 -8.42 -21.30
CA LEU A 15 -8.63 -9.43 -22.01
C LEU A 15 -9.46 -8.75 -23.09
N GLU A 16 -9.89 -9.51 -24.10
CA GLU A 16 -10.88 -9.02 -25.06
C GLU A 16 -12.28 -9.03 -24.43
N VAL A 17 -13.16 -8.13 -24.88
CA VAL A 17 -14.52 -7.99 -24.31
C VAL A 17 -15.33 -9.27 -24.49
N GLU A 18 -15.12 -10.00 -25.58
CA GLU A 18 -15.77 -11.26 -25.91
C GLU A 18 -15.32 -12.42 -25.01
N GLU A 19 -14.16 -12.30 -24.35
CA GLU A 19 -13.65 -13.29 -23.40
C GLU A 19 -14.30 -13.16 -22.01
N ILE A 20 -15.14 -12.15 -21.78
CA ILE A 20 -15.78 -11.88 -20.48
C ILE A 20 -17.26 -12.23 -20.53
N GLY A 21 -17.59 -13.36 -19.91
CA GLY A 21 -18.96 -13.79 -19.62
C GLY A 21 -19.66 -12.91 -18.60
N ASP A 22 -20.99 -12.93 -18.59
CA ASP A 22 -21.80 -12.15 -17.64
C ASP A 22 -21.69 -12.67 -16.20
N ASP A 23 -21.45 -13.98 -16.05
CA ASP A 23 -21.38 -14.70 -14.78
C ASP A 23 -19.93 -15.03 -14.38
N ASP A 24 -18.95 -14.61 -15.19
CA ASP A 24 -17.54 -14.84 -14.89
C ASP A 24 -17.15 -14.04 -13.64
N ASN A 25 -16.48 -14.73 -12.71
CA ASN A 25 -16.01 -14.11 -11.49
C ASN A 25 -14.69 -13.36 -11.74
N LEU A 26 -14.60 -12.12 -11.28
CA LEU A 26 -13.40 -11.30 -11.45
C LEU A 26 -12.11 -12.00 -10.98
N PHE A 27 -12.14 -12.65 -9.81
CA PHE A 27 -10.96 -13.27 -9.22
C PHE A 27 -10.51 -14.50 -10.01
N GLU A 28 -11.45 -15.20 -10.65
CA GLU A 28 -11.16 -16.30 -11.57
C GLU A 28 -10.48 -15.81 -12.85
N LEU A 29 -10.92 -14.64 -13.35
CA LEU A 29 -10.31 -13.95 -14.49
C LEU A 29 -8.94 -13.31 -14.18
N GLY A 30 -8.44 -13.44 -12.94
CA GLY A 30 -7.15 -12.90 -12.52
C GLY A 30 -7.20 -11.48 -11.95
N GLY A 31 -8.40 -11.05 -11.53
CA GLY A 31 -8.59 -9.88 -10.68
C GLY A 31 -7.86 -9.98 -9.35
N ASP A 32 -7.39 -8.83 -8.87
CA ASP A 32 -6.80 -8.64 -7.56
C ASP A 32 -7.26 -7.28 -7.00
N SER A 33 -6.87 -6.92 -5.77
CA SER A 33 -7.26 -5.63 -5.18
C SER A 33 -6.89 -4.42 -6.05
N VAL A 34 -5.76 -4.48 -6.77
CA VAL A 34 -5.30 -3.36 -7.63
C VAL A 34 -6.27 -3.19 -8.78
N LYS A 35 -6.59 -4.29 -9.46
CA LYS A 35 -7.54 -4.27 -10.58
C LYS A 35 -8.93 -3.87 -10.11
N ALA A 36 -9.36 -4.33 -8.94
CA ALA A 36 -10.62 -3.91 -8.34
C ALA A 36 -10.68 -2.38 -8.13
N ILE A 37 -9.63 -1.80 -7.55
CA ILE A 37 -9.51 -0.34 -7.33
C ILE A 37 -9.54 0.42 -8.66
N ILE A 38 -8.80 -0.04 -9.68
CA ILE A 38 -8.79 0.60 -11.01
C ILE A 38 -10.16 0.49 -11.69
N ILE A 39 -10.81 -0.68 -11.61
CA ILE A 39 -12.16 -0.90 -12.15
C ILE A 39 -13.16 0.05 -11.51
N MET A 40 -13.10 0.21 -10.18
CA MET A 40 -13.96 1.15 -9.44
C MET A 40 -13.72 2.60 -9.88
N GLY A 41 -12.45 3.02 -10.01
CA GLY A 41 -12.09 4.36 -10.49
C GLY A 41 -12.59 4.64 -11.91
N GLU A 42 -12.35 3.70 -12.85
CA GLU A 42 -12.84 3.82 -14.23
C GLU A 42 -14.37 3.81 -14.32
N ALA A 43 -15.05 3.03 -13.47
CA ALA A 43 -16.51 2.97 -13.41
C ALA A 43 -17.10 4.28 -12.88
N ALA A 44 -16.52 4.85 -11.81
CA ALA A 44 -16.90 6.14 -11.27
C ALA A 44 -16.76 7.25 -12.33
N GLY A 45 -15.68 7.23 -13.13
CA GLY A 45 -15.50 8.14 -14.27
C GLY A 45 -16.58 8.05 -15.35
N ARG A 46 -17.37 6.97 -15.37
CA ARG A 46 -18.53 6.76 -16.26
C ARG A 46 -19.87 6.85 -15.52
N ASN A 47 -19.90 7.43 -14.32
CA ASN A 47 -21.07 7.57 -13.44
C ASN A 47 -21.67 6.22 -12.98
N ILE A 48 -20.82 5.21 -12.77
CA ILE A 48 -21.19 3.92 -12.19
C ILE A 48 -20.44 3.78 -10.87
N ASP A 49 -21.04 4.30 -9.79
CA ASP A 49 -20.44 4.31 -8.46
C ASP A 49 -20.87 3.07 -7.64
N PHE A 50 -19.90 2.42 -7.02
CA PHE A 50 -20.10 1.35 -6.06
C PHE A 50 -18.89 1.26 -5.12
N ASP A 51 -19.10 0.72 -3.92
CA ASP A 51 -18.02 0.46 -2.98
C ASP A 51 -17.40 -0.93 -3.18
N ILE A 52 -16.27 -1.17 -2.52
CA ILE A 52 -15.56 -2.45 -2.59
C ILE A 52 -16.40 -3.60 -2.05
N GLU A 53 -17.31 -3.33 -1.13
CA GLU A 53 -18.14 -4.33 -0.48
C GLU A 53 -19.17 -4.87 -1.44
N THR A 54 -19.84 -3.96 -2.14
CA THR A 54 -20.71 -4.25 -3.27
C THR A 54 -19.95 -5.03 -4.32
N PHE A 55 -18.73 -4.61 -4.65
CA PHE A 55 -17.90 -5.29 -5.63
C PHE A 55 -17.53 -6.72 -5.22
N TYR A 56 -17.17 -6.95 -3.95
CA TYR A 56 -16.80 -8.27 -3.43
C TYR A 56 -18.00 -9.16 -3.14
N ALA A 57 -19.17 -8.57 -2.84
CA ALA A 57 -20.44 -9.30 -2.70
C ALA A 57 -21.04 -9.68 -4.06
N HIS A 58 -20.74 -8.92 -5.10
CA HIS A 58 -21.24 -9.12 -6.46
C HIS A 58 -20.10 -9.14 -7.50
N PRO A 59 -19.17 -10.12 -7.42
CA PRO A 59 -17.95 -10.16 -8.22
C PRO A 59 -18.15 -10.64 -9.67
N THR A 60 -19.35 -10.47 -10.24
CA THR A 60 -19.68 -10.81 -11.64
C THR A 60 -20.37 -9.62 -12.29
N ILE A 61 -20.27 -9.49 -13.62
CA ILE A 61 -20.92 -8.39 -14.36
C ILE A 61 -22.42 -8.37 -14.09
N ARG A 62 -23.09 -9.52 -14.21
CA ARG A 62 -24.53 -9.65 -13.96
C ARG A 62 -24.90 -9.37 -12.52
N GLY A 63 -24.13 -9.89 -11.57
CA GLY A 63 -24.38 -9.68 -10.14
C GLY A 63 -24.31 -8.20 -9.79
N LEU A 64 -23.24 -7.53 -10.21
CA LEU A 64 -23.03 -6.11 -9.96
C LEU A 64 -24.08 -5.26 -10.66
N ALA A 65 -24.36 -5.52 -11.94
CA ALA A 65 -25.34 -4.77 -12.69
C ALA A 65 -26.77 -4.91 -12.13
N ASN A 66 -27.16 -6.11 -11.71
CA ASN A 66 -28.46 -6.35 -11.09
C ASN A 66 -28.58 -5.61 -9.75
N PHE A 67 -27.53 -5.67 -8.91
CA PHE A 67 -27.52 -4.96 -7.63
C PHE A 67 -27.65 -3.44 -7.83
N LEU A 68 -26.87 -2.85 -8.73
CA LEU A 68 -26.92 -1.41 -9.01
C LEU A 68 -28.25 -0.98 -9.63
N SER A 69 -28.84 -1.82 -10.50
CA SER A 69 -30.15 -1.55 -11.11
C SER A 69 -31.32 -1.66 -10.12
N SER A 70 -31.15 -2.41 -9.03
CA SER A 70 -32.20 -2.61 -8.01
C SER A 70 -32.44 -1.37 -7.13
N GLY A 71 -31.65 -0.30 -7.28
CA GLY A 71 -31.74 0.90 -6.45
C GLY A 71 -31.26 0.69 -5.01
N GLN A 72 -30.71 -0.48 -4.67
CA GLN A 72 -30.07 -0.78 -3.39
C GLN A 72 -28.61 -0.30 -3.31
N SER A 73 -28.15 0.40 -4.33
CA SER A 73 -26.80 0.98 -4.36
C SER A 73 -26.59 1.86 -3.12
N PRO A 74 -25.49 1.68 -2.36
CA PRO A 74 -25.05 2.67 -1.39
C PRO A 74 -24.52 3.90 -2.14
N ALA A 75 -25.42 4.63 -2.83
CA ALA A 75 -25.08 5.84 -3.57
C ALA A 75 -25.75 7.03 -2.90
N LYS A 76 -25.06 7.62 -1.91
CA LYS A 76 -25.11 9.06 -1.54
C LYS A 76 -24.19 9.44 -0.37
N GLU A 77 -22.88 9.28 -0.50
CA GLU A 77 -21.92 10.11 0.27
C GLU A 77 -20.89 10.85 -0.59
N SER A 78 -20.77 10.51 -1.88
CA SER A 78 -19.88 11.22 -2.83
C SER A 78 -20.40 12.60 -3.28
N SER A 79 -21.61 13.04 -2.89
CA SER A 79 -22.12 14.37 -3.25
C SER A 79 -21.50 15.53 -2.46
N CYS A 80 -20.70 15.25 -1.42
CA CYS A 80 -19.98 16.31 -0.68
C CYS A 80 -18.75 16.84 -1.43
N LEU A 81 -18.28 16.13 -2.46
CA LEU A 81 -16.99 16.43 -3.11
C LEU A 81 -17.04 17.58 -4.13
N GLN A 82 -18.24 18.00 -4.58
CA GLN A 82 -18.37 19.23 -5.37
C GLN A 82 -18.16 20.51 -4.52
N SER A 83 -18.19 20.40 -3.19
CA SER A 83 -18.02 21.54 -2.27
C SER A 83 -16.59 21.77 -1.79
N LEU A 84 -15.67 20.80 -1.94
CA LEU A 84 -14.29 20.94 -1.43
C LEU A 84 -13.35 21.61 -2.44
N ALA A 85 -13.62 21.47 -3.75
CA ALA A 85 -12.88 22.20 -4.79
C ALA A 85 -13.09 23.72 -4.74
N SER A 86 -14.11 24.19 -4.00
CA SER A 86 -14.47 25.60 -3.85
C SER A 86 -14.21 26.15 -2.45
N LYS A 87 -13.63 25.34 -1.55
CA LYS A 87 -13.26 25.77 -0.21
C LYS A 87 -11.73 25.83 -0.12
N GLU A 88 -11.19 27.04 -0.24
CA GLU A 88 -9.90 27.40 0.35
C GLU A 88 -10.02 27.20 1.88
N HIS A 89 -9.98 25.94 2.35
CA HIS A 89 -9.83 25.63 3.76
C HIS A 89 -8.33 25.56 4.05
N VAL A 90 -7.74 26.74 4.26
CA VAL A 90 -6.83 26.85 5.40
C VAL A 90 -7.77 26.75 6.59
N GLY A 91 -7.70 25.67 7.38
CA GLY A 91 -8.47 25.61 8.62
C GLY A 91 -8.16 26.86 9.43
N ASP A 92 -9.19 27.64 9.79
CA ASP A 92 -9.10 28.97 10.41
C ASP A 92 -8.26 28.97 11.70
N GLU A 93 -8.09 27.79 12.32
CA GLU A 93 -7.27 27.58 13.53
C GLU A 93 -5.76 27.41 13.25
N THR A 94 -5.35 27.13 12.01
CA THR A 94 -3.94 26.83 11.65
C THR A 94 -3.20 28.00 10.99
N ALA A 95 -3.92 28.97 10.41
CA ALA A 95 -3.34 30.07 9.64
C ALA A 95 -2.31 30.92 10.43
N PRO A 96 -2.55 31.30 11.70
CA PRO A 96 -1.62 32.15 12.45
C PRO A 96 -0.34 31.42 12.87
N LEU A 97 -0.42 30.10 13.11
CA LEU A 97 0.73 29.28 13.49
C LEU A 97 1.64 28.98 12.30
N LEU A 98 1.04 28.85 11.11
CA LEU A 98 1.76 28.55 9.87
C LEU A 98 2.55 29.76 9.35
N GLU A 99 2.03 30.99 9.49
CA GLU A 99 2.74 32.21 9.05
C GLU A 99 4.13 32.36 9.70
N PHE A 100 4.30 31.91 10.95
CA PHE A 100 5.57 32.01 11.68
C PHE A 100 6.61 30.95 11.22
N CYS A 101 6.16 29.78 10.77
CA CYS A 101 7.07 28.67 10.45
C CYS A 101 7.84 28.85 9.14
N TRP A 102 7.35 29.65 8.19
CA TRP A 102 7.90 29.70 6.82
C TRP A 102 9.30 30.30 6.72
N GLU A 103 9.57 31.36 7.50
CA GLU A 103 10.89 31.99 7.55
C GLU A 103 11.93 31.03 8.14
N ASP A 104 11.54 30.26 9.16
CA ASP A 104 12.43 29.30 9.84
C ASP A 104 12.74 28.05 9.01
N VAL A 105 11.79 27.57 8.19
CA VAL A 105 12.02 26.40 7.32
C VAL A 105 12.60 26.75 5.94
N GLY A 106 12.87 28.03 5.68
CA GLY A 106 13.47 28.48 4.41
C GLY A 106 12.56 28.36 3.19
N VAL A 107 11.24 28.30 3.38
CA VAL A 107 10.24 28.16 2.31
C VAL A 107 9.52 29.48 2.13
N SER A 108 9.57 30.06 0.93
CA SER A 108 8.81 31.29 0.66
C SER A 108 7.31 31.04 0.74
N ALA A 109 6.61 31.82 1.56
CA ALA A 109 5.15 31.81 1.64
C ALA A 109 4.47 31.97 0.26
N ALA A 110 5.09 32.70 -0.67
CA ALA A 110 4.58 32.86 -2.03
C ALA A 110 4.57 31.56 -2.85
N ASN A 111 5.45 30.60 -2.52
CA ASN A 111 5.52 29.29 -3.15
C ASN A 111 4.56 28.27 -2.50
N ILE A 112 3.87 28.63 -1.42
CA ILE A 112 2.93 27.71 -0.75
C ILE A 112 1.60 27.74 -1.49
N SER A 113 1.07 26.55 -1.76
CA SER A 113 -0.24 26.36 -2.36
C SER A 113 -1.27 26.06 -1.27
N ARG A 114 -1.06 25.02 -0.47
CA ARG A 114 -2.03 24.48 0.50
C ARG A 114 -1.31 23.76 1.65
N VAL A 115 -1.97 23.64 2.79
CA VAL A 115 -1.48 22.92 3.98
C VAL A 115 -2.56 21.97 4.48
N ALA A 116 -2.17 20.79 4.93
CA ALA A 116 -3.07 19.78 5.46
C ALA A 116 -2.44 19.06 6.66
N PRO A 117 -3.24 18.52 7.59
CA PRO A 117 -2.74 17.62 8.61
C PRO A 117 -2.13 16.37 7.96
N VAL A 118 -1.19 15.74 8.66
CA VAL A 118 -0.62 14.46 8.24
C VAL A 118 -1.45 13.29 8.76
N ASP A 119 -1.38 12.16 8.07
CA ASP A 119 -1.89 10.89 8.57
C ASP A 119 -0.91 10.28 9.60
N ILE A 120 -1.40 9.46 10.54
CA ILE A 120 -0.56 8.83 11.56
C ILE A 120 0.56 7.97 10.95
N GLY A 121 0.28 7.34 9.80
CA GLY A 121 1.30 6.59 9.05
C GLY A 121 2.39 7.49 8.46
N GLN A 122 2.03 8.71 8.01
CA GLN A 122 3.01 9.69 7.54
C GLN A 122 3.86 10.22 8.68
N GLU A 123 3.23 10.61 9.80
CA GLU A 123 3.90 11.16 10.97
C GLU A 123 5.00 10.23 11.47
N HIS A 124 4.71 8.92 11.52
CA HIS A 124 5.68 7.90 11.90
C HIS A 124 6.96 7.97 11.05
N TYR A 125 6.84 7.98 9.72
CA TYR A 125 8.00 8.05 8.83
C TYR A 125 8.67 9.42 8.81
N MET A 126 7.94 10.52 9.02
CA MET A 126 8.52 11.85 9.14
C MET A 126 9.45 11.93 10.36
N VAL A 127 9.00 11.43 11.52
CA VAL A 127 9.83 11.36 12.74
C VAL A 127 11.07 10.48 12.53
N GLU A 128 10.93 9.36 11.81
CA GLU A 128 12.06 8.49 11.47
C GLU A 128 13.03 9.13 10.48
N ASN A 129 12.52 9.87 9.49
CA ASN A 129 13.33 10.61 8.54
C ASN A 129 14.16 11.70 9.23
N GLU A 130 13.61 12.44 10.20
CA GLU A 130 14.37 13.43 10.97
C GLU A 130 15.51 12.80 11.79
N LYS A 131 15.42 11.51 12.08
CA LYS A 131 16.44 10.73 12.81
C LYS A 131 17.38 9.95 11.89
N GLY A 132 17.17 10.01 10.57
CA GLY A 132 17.95 9.23 9.59
C GLY A 132 17.82 7.72 9.77
N ILE A 133 16.68 7.23 10.30
CA ILE A 133 16.45 5.79 10.50
C ILE A 133 16.36 5.12 9.11
N PRO A 134 17.16 4.07 8.84
CA PRO A 134 17.11 3.40 7.54
C PRO A 134 15.72 2.82 7.26
N GLY A 135 15.25 2.93 6.00
CA GLY A 135 13.93 2.46 5.59
C GLY A 135 12.84 3.54 5.60
N SER A 136 13.07 4.66 6.31
CA SER A 136 12.20 5.84 6.25
C SER A 136 12.30 6.59 4.92
N SER A 137 13.40 6.41 4.19
CA SER A 137 13.62 6.91 2.83
C SER A 137 14.07 5.78 1.92
N LEU A 138 13.64 5.83 0.66
CA LEU A 138 13.91 4.79 -0.33
C LEU A 138 14.49 5.41 -1.60
N ALA A 139 15.40 4.67 -2.23
CA ALA A 139 16.05 5.05 -3.47
C ALA A 139 15.81 3.97 -4.53
N PHE A 140 15.33 4.41 -5.69
CA PHE A 140 15.04 3.60 -6.86
C PHE A 140 16.00 3.99 -7.98
N ALA A 141 16.84 3.05 -8.40
CA ALA A 141 17.84 3.27 -9.45
C ALA A 141 17.38 2.68 -10.78
N TYR A 142 17.63 3.41 -11.85
CA TYR A 142 17.35 3.03 -13.22
C TYR A 142 18.63 3.17 -14.03
N GLU A 143 19.07 2.09 -14.64
CA GLU A 143 20.07 2.17 -15.71
C GLU A 143 19.44 2.89 -16.91
N VAL A 144 20.15 3.88 -17.45
CA VAL A 144 19.69 4.69 -18.56
C VAL A 144 20.69 4.56 -19.71
N GLN A 145 20.21 4.05 -20.84
CA GLN A 145 20.94 4.03 -22.10
C GLN A 145 20.32 5.09 -22.99
N GLY A 146 21.09 6.15 -23.30
CA GLY A 146 20.56 7.36 -23.88
C GLY A 146 21.48 7.98 -24.94
N GLY A 147 20.90 8.70 -25.89
CA GLY A 147 21.61 9.56 -26.83
C GLY A 147 22.19 10.85 -26.17
N PRO A 148 22.78 11.76 -26.96
CA PRO A 148 23.44 12.97 -26.44
C PRO A 148 22.54 13.92 -25.64
N ASP A 149 21.22 13.84 -25.82
CA ASP A 149 20.21 14.66 -25.16
C ASP A 149 19.62 14.03 -23.88
N VAL A 150 20.11 12.86 -23.46
CA VAL A 150 19.52 12.09 -22.35
C VAL A 150 19.40 12.87 -21.05
N HIS A 151 20.41 13.67 -20.70
CA HIS A 151 20.37 14.51 -19.49
C HIS A 151 19.24 15.55 -19.54
N GLN A 152 19.05 16.17 -20.71
CA GLN A 152 18.00 17.17 -20.93
C GLN A 152 16.61 16.52 -20.91
N ARG A 153 16.49 15.32 -21.48
CA ARG A 153 15.24 14.53 -21.44
C ARG A 153 14.85 14.14 -20.02
N LEU A 154 15.80 13.67 -19.22
CA LEU A 154 15.58 13.32 -17.82
C LEU A 154 15.17 14.55 -17.00
N GLN A 155 15.88 15.67 -17.17
CA GLN A 155 15.56 16.95 -16.51
C GLN A 155 14.15 17.44 -16.88
N ARG A 156 13.81 17.45 -18.17
CA ARG A 156 12.48 17.88 -18.63
C ARG A 156 11.37 16.99 -18.10
N ALA A 157 11.59 15.68 -18.04
CA ALA A 157 10.61 14.73 -17.53
C ALA A 157 10.28 14.98 -16.05
N ILE A 158 11.29 15.20 -15.19
CA ILE A 158 11.04 15.47 -13.77
C ILE A 158 10.38 16.83 -13.52
N GLU A 159 10.71 17.85 -14.33
CA GLU A 159 10.08 19.16 -14.27
C GLU A 159 8.59 19.06 -14.55
N VAL A 160 8.23 18.43 -15.67
CA VAL A 160 6.83 18.26 -16.06
C VAL A 160 6.10 17.37 -15.06
N MET A 161 6.71 16.25 -14.65
CA MET A 161 6.10 15.33 -13.68
C MET A 161 5.80 16.02 -12.34
N SER A 162 6.69 16.88 -11.85
CA SER A 162 6.48 17.68 -10.64
C SER A 162 5.23 18.56 -10.74
N THR A 163 4.93 19.13 -11.91
CA THR A 163 3.71 19.95 -12.11
C THR A 163 2.40 19.16 -12.13
N LYS A 164 2.45 17.84 -12.32
CA LYS A 164 1.27 16.95 -12.40
C LYS A 164 1.09 16.06 -11.18
N ASN A 165 2.12 15.96 -10.34
CA ASN A 165 2.15 15.12 -9.15
C ASN A 165 2.36 15.98 -7.89
N PRO A 166 1.29 16.39 -7.20
CA PRO A 166 1.36 17.19 -5.97
C PRO A 166 2.32 16.62 -4.91
N THR A 167 2.41 15.31 -4.79
CA THR A 167 3.33 14.61 -3.88
C THR A 167 4.78 15.00 -4.11
N LEU A 168 5.22 15.10 -5.37
CA LEU A 168 6.62 15.39 -5.72
C LEU A 168 6.99 16.86 -5.51
N ARG A 169 6.00 17.71 -5.23
CA ARG A 169 6.17 19.11 -4.84
C ARG A 169 5.63 19.37 -3.43
N SER A 170 5.52 18.32 -2.62
CA SER A 170 5.14 18.43 -1.21
C SER A 170 6.37 18.43 -0.30
N ILE A 171 6.23 19.08 0.85
CA ILE A 171 7.18 19.03 1.98
C ILE A 171 6.40 18.74 3.26
N PHE A 172 7.09 18.66 4.39
CA PHE A 172 6.45 18.72 5.70
C PHE A 172 7.06 19.81 6.57
N ILE A 173 6.29 20.24 7.56
CA ILE A 173 6.73 21.13 8.63
C ILE A 173 6.38 20.52 9.98
N ARG A 174 7.07 20.99 11.02
CA ARG A 174 6.84 20.61 12.40
C ARG A 174 6.53 21.86 13.21
N ILE A 175 5.47 21.79 14.02
CA ILE A 175 5.15 22.78 15.04
C ILE A 175 5.51 22.14 16.37
N GLU A 176 6.44 22.78 17.10
CA GLU A 176 6.84 22.33 18.42
C GLU A 176 5.78 22.75 19.44
N GLU A 177 5.29 21.79 20.23
CA GLU A 177 4.26 22.02 21.25
C GLU A 177 4.72 21.43 22.59
N GLU A 178 4.13 21.89 23.71
CA GLU A 178 4.57 21.47 25.06
C GLU A 178 4.39 19.96 25.31
N GLU A 179 3.33 19.36 24.78
CA GLU A 179 3.04 17.93 24.99
C GLU A 179 3.58 17.04 23.87
N LYS A 180 3.31 17.40 22.61
CA LYS A 180 3.69 16.61 21.44
C LYS A 180 3.76 17.48 20.19
N ASP A 181 4.87 17.41 19.48
CA ASP A 181 5.02 18.07 18.18
C ASP A 181 3.94 17.65 17.19
N THR A 182 3.44 18.63 16.43
CA THR A 182 2.44 18.41 15.39
C THR A 182 3.07 18.59 14.01
N TYR A 183 2.83 17.64 13.11
CA TYR A 183 3.34 17.65 11.74
C TYR A 183 2.24 18.05 10.74
N TYR A 184 2.62 18.79 9.72
CA TYR A 184 1.76 19.15 8.60
C TYR A 184 2.44 18.85 7.27
N GLN A 185 1.66 18.40 6.29
CA GLN A 185 2.11 18.32 4.90
C GLN A 185 1.75 19.62 4.17
N VAL A 186 2.67 20.09 3.33
CA VAL A 186 2.54 21.36 2.63
C VAL A 186 2.75 21.13 1.16
N LEU A 187 1.78 21.57 0.35
CA LEU A 187 1.86 21.55 -1.09
C LEU A 187 2.48 22.85 -1.61
N LEU A 188 3.56 22.76 -2.39
CA LEU A 188 4.24 23.91 -2.99
C LEU A 188 3.84 24.12 -4.44
N LYS A 189 3.65 25.36 -4.90
CA LYS A 189 3.36 25.70 -6.30
C LYS A 189 4.43 25.19 -7.27
N ALA A 190 5.70 25.29 -6.88
CA ALA A 190 6.82 24.71 -7.59
C ALA A 190 7.64 23.81 -6.66
N GLY A 191 7.90 22.58 -7.11
CA GLY A 191 8.70 21.58 -6.38
C GLY A 191 10.19 21.63 -6.71
N HIS A 192 10.97 20.84 -5.98
CA HIS A 192 12.39 20.64 -6.24
C HIS A 192 12.59 19.71 -7.45
N THR A 193 13.34 20.18 -8.45
CA THR A 193 13.54 19.47 -9.73
C THR A 193 15.01 19.50 -10.18
N THR A 194 15.95 19.66 -9.25
CA THR A 194 17.38 19.63 -9.54
C THR A 194 17.90 18.20 -9.53
N ILE A 195 18.68 17.83 -10.56
CA ILE A 195 19.41 16.56 -10.61
C ILE A 195 20.80 16.75 -10.01
N ASN A 196 21.11 15.96 -8.98
CA ASN A 196 22.44 15.93 -8.38
C ASN A 196 23.39 15.05 -9.19
N HIS A 197 24.69 15.38 -9.20
CA HIS A 197 25.73 14.62 -9.89
C HIS A 197 26.79 14.12 -8.90
N PRO A 198 26.46 13.14 -8.04
CA PRO A 198 27.40 12.62 -7.06
C PRO A 198 28.58 11.91 -7.73
N SER A 199 29.77 12.05 -7.13
CA SER A 199 30.99 11.35 -7.57
C SER A 199 31.20 9.97 -6.93
N SER A 200 30.27 9.54 -6.06
CA SER A 200 30.31 8.24 -5.38
C SER A 200 29.90 7.10 -6.32
N ARG A 201 30.21 5.87 -5.92
CA ARG A 201 29.70 4.67 -6.61
C ARG A 201 28.18 4.57 -6.47
N LEU A 202 27.54 3.85 -7.40
CA LEU A 202 26.09 3.68 -7.42
C LEU A 202 25.56 3.06 -6.13
N GLU A 203 26.16 1.95 -5.70
CA GLU A 203 25.76 1.23 -4.49
C GLU A 203 25.89 2.10 -3.24
N ASP A 204 27.02 2.83 -3.11
CA ASP A 204 27.28 3.72 -1.98
C ASP A 204 26.23 4.84 -1.92
N TYR A 205 25.90 5.46 -3.07
CA TYR A 205 24.88 6.49 -3.14
C TYR A 205 23.50 5.95 -2.75
N VAL A 206 23.10 4.79 -3.27
CA VAL A 206 21.80 4.16 -2.94
C VAL A 206 21.69 3.86 -1.45
N VAL A 207 22.77 3.38 -0.81
CA VAL A 207 22.80 3.14 0.64
C VAL A 207 22.71 4.46 1.41
N GLN A 208 23.47 5.48 1.00
CA GLN A 208 23.44 6.79 1.64
C GLN A 208 22.06 7.46 1.55
N SER A 209 21.41 7.41 0.38
CA SER A 209 20.08 7.98 0.18
C SER A 209 19.01 7.37 1.09
N ARG A 210 19.16 6.11 1.51
CA ARG A 210 18.23 5.44 2.44
C ARG A 210 18.38 5.85 3.90
N GLN A 211 19.53 6.40 4.25
CA GLN A 211 19.88 6.84 5.60
C GLN A 211 19.86 8.37 5.70
N ARG A 212 19.40 9.06 4.64
CA ARG A 212 19.34 10.51 4.61
C ARG A 212 18.38 11.02 5.67
N THR A 213 18.86 12.00 6.43
CA THR A 213 17.99 12.84 7.25
C THR A 213 17.23 13.83 6.36
N ILE A 214 15.91 13.88 6.54
CA ILE A 214 15.04 14.87 5.89
C ILE A 214 14.44 15.70 7.01
N HIS A 215 14.72 17.01 6.99
CA HIS A 215 14.23 17.95 7.99
C HIS A 215 12.93 18.64 7.53
N PRO A 216 12.15 19.22 8.44
CA PRO A 216 11.08 20.16 8.11
C PRO A 216 11.54 21.20 7.07
N GLY A 217 10.78 21.39 6.00
CA GLY A 217 11.15 22.27 4.88
C GLY A 217 11.92 21.60 3.73
N ASP A 218 12.60 20.49 3.98
CA ASP A 218 13.38 19.81 2.95
C ASP A 218 12.49 19.20 1.86
N PRO A 219 12.99 19.13 0.61
CA PRO A 219 12.36 18.32 -0.42
C PRO A 219 12.27 16.85 -0.02
N ILE A 220 11.05 16.30 -0.09
CA ILE A 220 10.78 14.90 0.20
C ILE A 220 11.27 13.96 -0.91
N VAL A 221 11.53 14.52 -2.10
CA VAL A 221 12.09 13.83 -3.26
C VAL A 221 13.43 14.42 -3.67
N GLN A 222 14.35 13.57 -4.10
CA GLN A 222 15.64 13.94 -4.67
C GLN A 222 15.94 13.11 -5.92
N TYR A 223 16.60 13.76 -6.88
CA TYR A 223 17.02 13.16 -8.13
C TYR A 223 18.55 13.17 -8.22
N ALA A 224 19.12 12.12 -8.78
CA ALA A 224 20.55 12.07 -9.07
C ALA A 224 20.88 11.33 -10.36
N LEU A 225 22.01 11.70 -10.96
CA LEU A 225 22.66 10.98 -12.04
C LEU A 225 24.04 10.52 -11.59
N VAL A 226 24.21 9.20 -11.52
CA VAL A 226 25.49 8.55 -11.25
C VAL A 226 26.02 7.97 -12.55
N GLU A 227 27.28 8.26 -12.88
CA GLU A 227 27.99 7.58 -13.96
C GLU A 227 29.03 6.62 -13.37
N GLU A 228 28.90 5.33 -13.67
CA GLU A 228 29.84 4.30 -13.20
C GLU A 228 30.19 3.36 -14.36
N GLY A 229 31.48 3.22 -14.68
CA GLY A 229 31.95 2.29 -15.72
C GLY A 229 31.47 2.62 -17.13
N GLY A 230 31.08 3.88 -17.42
CA GLY A 230 30.50 4.28 -18.71
C GLY A 230 28.99 4.06 -18.82
N THR A 231 28.35 3.59 -17.75
CA THR A 231 26.89 3.44 -17.65
C THR A 231 26.30 4.58 -16.82
N LEU A 232 25.19 5.15 -17.30
CA LEU A 232 24.46 6.21 -16.63
C LEU A 232 23.31 5.62 -15.80
N PHE A 233 23.14 6.10 -14.57
CA PHE A 233 22.07 5.70 -13.67
C PHE A 233 21.28 6.90 -13.19
N PHE A 234 19.97 6.90 -13.45
CA PHE A 234 19.04 7.85 -12.86
C PHE A 234 18.50 7.30 -11.55
N ILE A 235 18.56 8.10 -10.49
CA ILE A 235 18.16 7.69 -9.15
C ILE A 235 17.06 8.61 -8.65
N PHE A 236 15.96 8.01 -8.23
CA PHE A 236 14.83 8.69 -7.61
C PHE A 236 14.78 8.29 -6.14
N SER A 237 15.02 9.24 -5.25
CA SER A 237 14.95 9.04 -3.80
C SER A 237 13.75 9.76 -3.23
N ILE A 238 12.98 9.12 -2.34
CA ILE A 238 11.77 9.70 -1.77
C ILE A 238 11.52 9.19 -0.34
N SER A 239 11.01 10.08 0.52
CA SER A 239 10.53 9.74 1.87
C SER A 239 9.32 8.80 1.81
N HIS A 240 9.35 7.71 2.57
CA HIS A 240 8.25 6.74 2.64
C HIS A 240 6.97 7.35 3.23
N ALA A 241 7.05 8.47 3.97
CA ALA A 241 5.89 9.23 4.43
C ALA A 241 5.01 9.76 3.28
N PHE A 242 5.50 9.78 2.04
CA PHE A 242 4.82 10.40 0.91
C PHE A 242 4.46 9.42 -0.21
N PHE A 243 4.77 8.13 -0.07
CA PHE A 243 4.40 7.17 -1.10
C PHE A 243 4.25 5.75 -0.55
N ASP A 244 3.52 4.93 -1.31
CA ASP A 244 3.43 3.49 -1.14
C ASP A 244 3.72 2.76 -2.47
N GLY A 245 3.66 1.42 -2.44
CA GLY A 245 3.93 0.61 -3.63
C GLY A 245 3.02 0.93 -4.82
N PHE A 246 1.75 1.27 -4.56
CA PHE A 246 0.78 1.65 -5.59
C PHE A 246 1.13 3.01 -6.19
N SER A 247 1.43 3.99 -5.34
CA SER A 247 1.88 5.32 -5.75
C SER A 247 3.09 5.22 -6.67
N ARG A 248 4.04 4.34 -6.35
CA ARG A 248 5.19 4.05 -7.22
C ARG A 248 4.82 3.66 -8.63
N THR A 249 3.83 2.79 -8.78
CA THR A 249 3.34 2.41 -10.11
C THR A 249 2.82 3.63 -10.89
N LEU A 250 2.10 4.53 -10.22
CA LEU A 250 1.55 5.74 -10.82
C LEU A 250 2.63 6.72 -11.27
N TRP A 251 3.57 7.09 -10.39
CA TRP A 251 4.58 8.09 -10.75
C TRP A 251 5.66 7.54 -11.68
N GLU A 252 5.94 6.23 -11.67
CA GLU A 252 6.77 5.61 -12.72
C GLU A 252 6.07 5.64 -14.09
N GLN A 253 4.76 5.40 -14.15
CA GLN A 253 4.00 5.52 -15.40
C GLN A 253 4.03 6.97 -15.91
N ASP A 254 3.83 7.94 -15.03
CA ASP A 254 3.94 9.36 -15.36
C ASP A 254 5.34 9.71 -15.86
N TRP A 255 6.39 9.21 -15.21
CA TRP A 255 7.77 9.42 -15.62
C TRP A 255 8.03 8.87 -17.03
N LEU A 256 7.58 7.65 -17.35
CA LEU A 256 7.72 7.07 -18.68
C LEU A 256 6.97 7.87 -19.75
N ASN A 257 5.75 8.33 -19.44
CA ASN A 257 4.96 9.16 -20.34
C ASN A 257 5.63 10.53 -20.57
N ALA A 258 6.18 11.13 -19.52
CA ALA A 258 6.91 12.39 -19.59
C ALA A 258 8.24 12.25 -20.37
N LEU A 259 8.94 11.10 -20.27
CA LEU A 259 10.13 10.80 -21.09
C LEU A 259 9.79 10.62 -22.58
N LYS A 260 8.61 10.08 -22.88
CA LYS A 260 8.15 9.81 -24.24
C LYS A 260 7.64 11.06 -24.95
N ALA A 261 6.80 11.85 -24.29
CA ALA A 261 6.14 13.00 -24.88
C ALA A 261 5.86 14.07 -23.80
N PRO A 262 6.89 14.82 -23.36
CA PRO A 262 6.78 15.73 -22.21
C PRO A 262 5.72 16.81 -22.41
N GLU A 263 5.62 17.39 -23.62
CA GLU A 263 4.64 18.43 -23.91
C GLU A 263 3.21 17.89 -23.97
N THR A 264 3.01 16.71 -24.54
CA THR A 264 1.69 16.03 -24.53
C THR A 264 1.27 15.72 -23.10
N PHE A 265 2.18 15.15 -22.30
CA PHE A 265 1.91 14.88 -20.89
C PHE A 265 1.59 16.17 -20.11
N ALA A 266 2.35 17.25 -20.31
CA ALA A 266 2.11 18.54 -19.67
C ALA A 266 0.74 19.14 -20.03
N ASN A 267 0.28 18.97 -21.27
CA ASN A 267 -0.96 19.58 -21.76
C ASN A 267 -2.21 18.73 -21.51
N GLU A 268 -2.10 17.41 -21.66
CA GLU A 268 -3.27 16.51 -21.67
C GLU A 268 -3.50 15.80 -20.33
N GLN A 269 -2.45 15.58 -19.52
CA GLN A 269 -2.64 14.90 -18.25
C GLN A 269 -3.16 15.87 -17.20
N PRO A 270 -4.28 15.54 -16.52
CA PRO A 270 -4.73 16.32 -15.37
C PRO A 270 -3.71 16.21 -14.23
N GLU A 271 -3.69 17.21 -13.38
CA GLU A 271 -2.99 17.09 -12.11
C GLU A 271 -3.69 16.04 -11.23
N ARG A 272 -2.91 15.17 -10.59
CA ARG A 272 -3.43 14.16 -9.66
C ARG A 272 -4.07 14.82 -8.43
N PRO A 273 -5.05 14.18 -7.77
CA PRO A 273 -5.54 14.68 -6.50
C PRO A 273 -4.43 14.65 -5.45
N TRP A 274 -4.37 15.69 -4.62
CA TRP A 274 -3.34 15.81 -3.59
C TRP A 274 -3.70 14.97 -2.36
N PHE A 275 -2.74 14.24 -1.80
CA PHE A 275 -2.93 13.42 -0.60
C PHE A 275 -3.44 14.22 0.61
N GLY A 276 -3.07 15.49 0.74
CA GLY A 276 -3.58 16.36 1.81
C GLY A 276 -5.10 16.60 1.74
N ASP A 277 -5.71 16.53 0.56
CA ASP A 277 -7.18 16.64 0.44
C ASP A 277 -7.87 15.41 1.01
N PHE A 278 -7.26 14.25 0.77
CA PHE A 278 -7.69 13.01 1.37
C PHE A 278 -7.55 13.04 2.90
N THR A 279 -6.44 13.56 3.46
CA THR A 279 -6.29 13.62 4.92
C THR A 279 -7.26 14.59 5.59
N ILE A 280 -7.54 15.74 4.96
CA ILE A 280 -8.58 16.68 5.42
C ILE A 280 -9.94 15.99 5.41
N HIS A 281 -10.35 15.46 4.25
CA HIS A 281 -11.64 14.80 4.10
C HIS A 281 -11.82 13.65 5.08
N ARG A 282 -10.79 12.82 5.24
CA ARG A 282 -10.78 11.70 6.19
C ARG A 282 -10.96 12.19 7.63
N LYS A 283 -10.27 13.26 8.04
CA LYS A 283 -10.42 13.85 9.38
C LYS A 283 -11.85 14.37 9.64
N GLU A 284 -12.51 14.89 8.61
CA GLU A 284 -13.88 15.42 8.73
C GLU A 284 -14.96 14.34 8.71
N THR A 285 -14.69 13.19 8.11
CA THR A 285 -15.72 12.15 7.84
C THR A 285 -15.56 10.87 8.66
N LEU A 286 -14.37 10.60 9.21
CA LEU A 286 -14.15 9.41 10.02
C LEU A 286 -14.82 9.49 11.38
N ASP A 287 -15.58 8.45 11.71
CA ASP A 287 -16.01 8.17 13.08
C ASP A 287 -14.94 7.32 13.79
N GLU A 288 -13.99 8.01 14.43
CA GLU A 288 -12.93 7.35 15.19
C GLU A 288 -13.47 6.49 16.35
N SER A 289 -14.59 6.91 16.97
CA SER A 289 -15.17 6.22 18.12
C SER A 289 -15.83 4.91 17.69
N ALA A 290 -16.55 4.90 16.57
CA ALA A 290 -17.12 3.68 16.00
C ALA A 290 -16.03 2.67 15.64
N ALA A 291 -14.94 3.13 15.02
CA ALA A 291 -13.84 2.25 14.65
C ALA A 291 -13.08 1.71 15.87
N GLU A 292 -12.82 2.56 16.88
CA GLU A 292 -12.19 2.11 18.13
C GLU A 292 -13.05 1.05 18.85
N ASN A 293 -14.36 1.27 18.91
CA ASN A 293 -15.31 0.30 19.48
C ASN A 293 -15.33 -1.01 18.69
N PHE A 294 -15.31 -0.91 17.35
CA PHE A 294 -15.24 -2.08 16.48
C PHE A 294 -13.97 -2.88 16.74
N TRP A 295 -12.80 -2.27 16.71
CA TRP A 295 -11.53 -2.97 16.92
C TRP A 295 -11.37 -3.53 18.33
N THR A 296 -11.88 -2.82 19.34
CA THR A 296 -11.96 -3.31 20.72
C THR A 296 -12.77 -4.60 20.81
N THR A 297 -13.94 -4.61 20.19
CA THR A 297 -14.82 -5.79 20.14
C THR A 297 -14.20 -6.92 19.31
N TYR A 298 -13.64 -6.58 18.15
CA TYR A 298 -13.03 -7.50 17.20
C TYR A 298 -11.87 -8.28 17.83
N LEU A 299 -10.98 -7.59 18.55
CA LEU A 299 -9.86 -8.21 19.24
C LEU A 299 -10.29 -8.96 20.50
N GLY A 300 -11.21 -8.41 21.30
CA GLY A 300 -11.58 -8.99 22.59
C GLY A 300 -10.34 -9.43 23.39
N GLU A 301 -10.32 -10.69 23.84
CA GLU A 301 -9.18 -11.31 24.55
C GLU A 301 -8.25 -12.14 23.64
N SER A 302 -8.11 -11.77 22.36
CA SER A 302 -7.27 -12.50 21.39
C SER A 302 -5.80 -12.63 21.80
N CYS A 303 -5.12 -13.70 21.40
CA CYS A 303 -3.68 -13.84 21.62
C CYS A 303 -2.90 -13.05 20.55
N LEU A 304 -2.12 -12.07 21.02
CA LEU A 304 -1.24 -11.24 20.19
C LEU A 304 0.22 -11.74 20.18
N GLU A 305 0.60 -12.50 21.21
CA GLU A 305 1.94 -13.05 21.41
C GLU A 305 2.06 -14.48 20.86
N THR A 306 2.04 -14.61 19.53
CA THR A 306 2.07 -15.91 18.86
C THR A 306 3.47 -16.49 18.67
N ILE A 307 4.53 -15.70 18.88
CA ILE A 307 5.92 -16.09 18.62
C ILE A 307 6.71 -16.27 19.91
N HIS A 308 6.65 -15.30 20.81
CA HIS A 308 7.32 -15.36 22.12
C HIS A 308 6.51 -14.67 23.21
N PRO A 309 6.44 -15.20 24.43
CA PRO A 309 5.68 -14.57 25.51
C PRO A 309 6.46 -13.44 26.20
N GLY A 310 5.74 -12.40 26.64
CA GLY A 310 6.15 -11.49 27.72
C GLY A 310 7.39 -10.62 27.46
N LYS A 311 7.78 -10.43 26.19
CA LYS A 311 8.87 -9.49 25.87
C LYS A 311 8.28 -8.12 25.52
N PRO A 312 8.88 -7.03 26.01
CA PRO A 312 8.44 -5.68 25.67
C PRO A 312 8.62 -5.42 24.17
N GLU A 313 7.74 -4.59 23.63
CA GLU A 313 7.84 -4.11 22.25
C GLU A 313 9.16 -3.36 22.05
N THR A 314 9.92 -3.79 21.03
CA THR A 314 11.12 -3.09 20.57
C THR A 314 11.14 -3.09 19.05
N PHE A 315 11.95 -2.22 18.45
CA PHE A 315 12.21 -2.33 17.02
C PHE A 315 13.11 -3.54 16.77
N HIS A 316 12.70 -4.37 15.84
CA HIS A 316 13.36 -5.58 15.43
C HIS A 316 14.08 -5.37 14.09
N ILE A 317 15.23 -6.02 13.97
CA ILE A 317 15.94 -6.15 12.69
C ILE A 317 15.75 -7.61 12.28
N HIS A 318 15.09 -7.83 11.15
CA HIS A 318 15.05 -9.17 10.56
C HIS A 318 16.40 -9.51 9.96
N ASP A 319 17.21 -10.23 10.73
CA ASP A 319 18.54 -10.69 10.35
C ASP A 319 18.51 -11.94 9.46
N SER A 320 17.36 -12.61 9.35
CA SER A 320 17.20 -13.89 8.71
C SER A 320 15.96 -13.93 7.80
N VAL A 321 16.07 -14.66 6.69
CA VAL A 321 14.99 -14.85 5.71
C VAL A 321 14.94 -16.31 5.27
N LEU A 322 13.76 -16.92 5.36
CA LEU A 322 13.43 -18.18 4.69
C LEU A 322 12.55 -17.87 3.48
N HIS A 323 12.65 -18.68 2.43
CA HIS A 323 11.79 -18.52 1.26
C HIS A 323 11.32 -19.86 0.71
N THR A 324 10.12 -19.86 0.15
CA THR A 324 9.55 -20.97 -0.61
C THR A 324 8.83 -20.43 -1.84
N THR A 325 8.66 -21.28 -2.85
CA THR A 325 7.95 -20.93 -4.09
C THR A 325 6.77 -21.86 -4.26
N LEU A 326 5.59 -21.29 -4.43
CA LEU A 326 4.33 -22.00 -4.51
C LEU A 326 3.65 -21.74 -5.86
N PRO A 327 2.97 -22.74 -6.43
CA PRO A 327 2.26 -22.55 -7.68
C PRO A 327 1.05 -21.63 -7.46
N LYS A 328 0.83 -20.68 -8.39
CA LYS A 328 -0.31 -19.75 -8.31
C LYS A 328 -1.67 -20.44 -8.33
N THR A 329 -1.76 -21.67 -8.82
CA THR A 329 -2.99 -22.47 -8.82
C THR A 329 -3.53 -22.74 -7.41
N LEU A 330 -2.72 -22.55 -6.36
CA LEU A 330 -3.21 -22.58 -4.98
C LEU A 330 -4.12 -21.41 -4.62
N VAL A 331 -4.03 -20.30 -5.35
CA VAL A 331 -4.78 -19.06 -5.03
C VAL A 331 -5.54 -18.50 -6.22
N LYS A 332 -5.26 -18.98 -7.44
CA LYS A 332 -5.89 -18.56 -8.70
C LYS A 332 -7.01 -19.52 -9.10
N GLY A 333 -8.08 -18.98 -9.69
CA GLY A 333 -9.22 -19.78 -10.17
C GLY A 333 -10.26 -20.07 -9.09
N ARG A 334 -10.30 -19.25 -8.03
CA ARG A 334 -11.33 -19.29 -7.00
C ARG A 334 -12.16 -18.02 -7.09
N SER A 335 -13.42 -18.13 -6.71
CA SER A 335 -14.39 -17.03 -6.70
C SER A 335 -14.19 -16.05 -5.52
N VAL A 336 -13.05 -16.14 -4.82
CA VAL A 336 -12.71 -15.38 -3.59
C VAL A 336 -11.38 -14.65 -3.73
N HIS A 337 -11.21 -13.58 -2.96
CA HIS A 337 -9.97 -12.81 -2.91
C HIS A 337 -8.81 -13.64 -2.31
N ILE A 338 -7.57 -13.45 -2.78
CA ILE A 338 -6.39 -14.21 -2.31
C ILE A 338 -6.17 -14.14 -0.78
N ALA A 339 -6.42 -12.98 -0.17
CA ALA A 339 -6.29 -12.82 1.28
C ALA A 339 -7.26 -13.73 2.05
N THR A 340 -8.43 -14.05 1.48
CA THR A 340 -9.40 -14.99 2.07
C THR A 340 -8.80 -16.38 2.25
N ILE A 341 -7.81 -16.76 1.44
CA ILE A 341 -7.14 -18.07 1.50
C ILE A 341 -5.86 -17.98 2.36
N ILE A 342 -5.05 -16.94 2.13
CA ILE A 342 -3.75 -16.78 2.78
C ILE A 342 -3.87 -16.55 4.29
N LEU A 343 -4.79 -15.66 4.72
CA LEU A 343 -4.85 -15.24 6.12
C LEU A 343 -5.29 -16.41 7.04
N PRO A 344 -6.29 -17.24 6.69
CA PRO A 344 -6.60 -18.43 7.48
C PRO A 344 -5.49 -19.47 7.48
N ALA A 345 -4.82 -19.71 6.35
CA ALA A 345 -3.70 -20.65 6.28
C ALA A 345 -2.56 -20.21 7.22
N TRP A 346 -2.28 -18.90 7.26
CA TRP A 346 -1.29 -18.33 8.16
C TRP A 346 -1.71 -18.40 9.62
N SER A 347 -2.97 -18.07 9.94
CA SER A 347 -3.51 -18.24 11.29
C SER A 347 -3.31 -19.65 11.83
N LEU A 348 -3.65 -20.66 11.03
CA LEU A 348 -3.53 -22.06 11.43
C LEU A 348 -2.08 -22.49 11.66
N ALA A 349 -1.14 -22.01 10.84
CA ALA A 349 0.29 -22.24 11.07
C ALA A 349 0.77 -21.61 12.39
N LEU A 350 0.31 -20.38 12.69
CA LEU A 350 0.59 -19.72 13.97
C LEU A 350 -0.05 -20.43 15.16
N MET A 351 -1.29 -20.93 15.03
CA MET A 351 -1.97 -21.72 16.05
C MET A 351 -1.16 -22.96 16.40
N LYS A 352 -0.69 -23.68 15.37
CA LYS A 352 0.13 -24.88 15.54
C LYS A 352 1.45 -24.58 16.25
N PHE A 353 2.15 -23.54 15.81
CA PHE A 353 3.44 -23.16 16.42
C PHE A 353 3.29 -22.71 17.88
N SER A 354 2.29 -21.86 18.16
CA SER A 354 2.08 -21.25 19.48
C SER A 354 1.31 -22.14 20.46
N GLY A 355 0.64 -23.19 19.97
CA GLY A 355 -0.33 -23.98 20.72
C GLY A 355 -1.61 -23.22 21.09
N LYS A 356 -1.83 -22.02 20.52
CA LYS A 356 -3.01 -21.19 20.77
C LYS A 356 -4.12 -21.54 19.78
N ARG A 357 -5.37 -21.28 20.18
CA ARG A 357 -6.57 -21.49 19.34
C ARG A 357 -7.23 -20.19 18.89
N ASP A 358 -6.72 -19.06 19.33
CA ASP A 358 -7.18 -17.71 19.01
C ASP A 358 -5.95 -16.88 18.71
N VAL A 359 -5.77 -16.51 17.45
CA VAL A 359 -4.59 -15.76 17.00
C VAL A 359 -5.03 -14.51 16.26
N ALA A 360 -4.31 -13.42 16.51
CA ALA A 360 -4.47 -12.19 15.74
C ALA A 360 -3.12 -11.66 15.27
N PHE A 361 -3.11 -11.08 14.08
CA PHE A 361 -1.93 -10.46 13.47
C PHE A 361 -2.34 -9.31 12.56
N LEU A 362 -1.37 -8.51 12.13
CA LEU A 362 -1.60 -7.43 11.18
C LEU A 362 -1.30 -7.88 9.75
N TYR A 363 -1.99 -7.30 8.79
CA TYR A 363 -1.66 -7.43 7.38
C TYR A 363 -1.83 -6.12 6.63
N ALA A 364 -1.08 -5.97 5.53
CA ALA A 364 -1.12 -4.77 4.70
C ALA A 364 -2.33 -4.74 3.75
N THR A 365 -2.97 -3.58 3.63
CA THR A 365 -3.92 -3.26 2.56
C THR A 365 -3.53 -1.96 1.86
N LEU A 366 -4.04 -1.77 0.65
CA LEU A 366 -3.72 -0.61 -0.18
C LEU A 366 -4.30 0.71 0.36
N GLY A 367 -5.33 0.65 1.21
CA GLY A 367 -6.02 1.81 1.76
C GLY A 367 -6.68 2.74 0.74
N ARG A 368 -6.99 2.22 -0.45
CA ARG A 368 -7.67 2.96 -1.54
C ARG A 368 -9.15 2.61 -1.66
N LEU A 369 -9.71 2.06 -0.59
CA LEU A 369 -11.11 1.63 -0.51
C LEU A 369 -11.99 2.63 0.24
N TYR A 370 -11.41 3.77 0.65
CA TYR A 370 -12.14 4.87 1.27
C TYR A 370 -13.00 5.58 0.22
N PRO A 371 -14.22 6.06 0.59
CA PRO A 371 -15.08 6.82 -0.32
C PRO A 371 -14.53 8.24 -0.57
N PHE A 372 -13.44 8.32 -1.35
CA PHE A 372 -12.84 9.58 -1.80
C PHE A 372 -12.73 9.55 -3.32
N LYS A 373 -13.14 10.63 -3.99
CA LYS A 373 -13.10 10.73 -5.44
C LYS A 373 -11.67 10.62 -5.96
N ASP A 374 -11.48 9.80 -7.00
CA ASP A 374 -10.20 9.59 -7.67
C ASP A 374 -9.10 9.08 -6.71
N ILE A 375 -9.46 8.37 -5.63
CA ILE A 375 -8.49 7.82 -4.66
C ILE A 375 -7.48 6.86 -5.30
N ASP A 376 -7.87 6.20 -6.39
CA ASP A 376 -7.01 5.35 -7.22
C ASP A 376 -5.93 6.15 -7.97
N GLN A 377 -6.08 7.47 -8.10
CA GLN A 377 -5.12 8.36 -8.76
C GLN A 377 -4.18 9.09 -7.80
N ILE A 378 -4.41 9.00 -6.50
CA ILE A 378 -3.59 9.69 -5.48
C ILE A 378 -2.22 9.02 -5.34
N THR A 379 -1.16 9.80 -5.46
CA THR A 379 0.17 9.42 -4.97
C THR A 379 0.31 9.85 -3.51
N GLY A 380 0.70 8.96 -2.61
CA GLY A 380 0.72 9.23 -1.17
C GLY A 380 0.96 7.98 -0.33
N PHE A 381 1.02 8.13 0.99
CA PHE A 381 1.06 6.98 1.89
C PHE A 381 -0.36 6.51 2.24
N LEU A 382 -0.99 5.75 1.32
CA LEU A 382 -2.33 5.20 1.52
C LEU A 382 -2.31 3.80 2.16
N LEU A 383 -1.17 3.10 2.15
CA LEU A 383 -1.01 1.80 2.81
C LEU A 383 -1.63 1.80 4.21
N ARG A 384 -2.39 0.75 4.53
CA ARG A 384 -2.99 0.54 5.85
C ARG A 384 -2.55 -0.79 6.43
N SER A 385 -2.44 -0.84 7.75
CA SER A 385 -2.30 -2.08 8.50
C SER A 385 -3.66 -2.45 9.07
N ARG A 386 -4.12 -3.67 8.82
CA ARG A 386 -5.40 -4.20 9.29
C ARG A 386 -5.19 -5.39 10.19
N LEU A 387 -6.02 -5.51 11.22
CA LEU A 387 -6.07 -6.71 12.04
C LEU A 387 -6.81 -7.82 11.33
N PHE A 388 -6.31 -9.03 11.52
CA PHE A 388 -7.02 -10.26 11.21
C PHE A 388 -6.98 -11.16 12.44
N ARG A 389 -8.12 -11.71 12.83
CA ARG A 389 -8.25 -12.67 13.93
C ARG A 389 -8.92 -13.93 13.43
N LEU A 390 -8.39 -15.09 13.81
CA LEU A 390 -9.05 -16.37 13.61
C LEU A 390 -9.13 -17.13 14.93
N GLN A 391 -10.30 -17.74 15.19
CA GLN A 391 -10.58 -18.56 16.35
C GLN A 391 -10.97 -19.98 15.91
N ALA A 392 -10.40 -20.99 16.57
CA ALA A 392 -10.74 -22.39 16.39
C ALA A 392 -11.18 -22.98 17.75
N ASN A 393 -12.48 -22.92 18.03
CA ASN A 393 -13.09 -23.26 19.31
C ASN A 393 -14.06 -24.44 19.12
N GLU A 394 -14.49 -25.07 20.21
CA GLU A 394 -15.40 -26.23 20.19
C GLU A 394 -16.71 -25.99 19.40
N THR A 395 -17.11 -24.73 19.21
CA THR A 395 -18.33 -24.34 18.49
C THR A 395 -18.15 -24.22 16.98
N ASN A 396 -16.92 -24.21 16.46
CA ASN A 396 -16.65 -24.01 15.02
C ASN A 396 -15.66 -25.01 14.43
N THR A 397 -15.21 -26.02 15.17
CA THR A 397 -14.32 -27.08 14.66
C THR A 397 -14.93 -27.87 13.51
N ASP A 398 -16.26 -28.00 13.45
CA ASP A 398 -16.95 -28.74 12.38
C ASP A 398 -17.23 -27.89 11.13
N VAL A 399 -16.85 -26.61 11.13
CA VAL A 399 -17.00 -25.72 9.97
C VAL A 399 -16.10 -26.20 8.83
N THR A 400 -16.67 -26.42 7.64
CA THR A 400 -15.91 -26.80 6.46
C THR A 400 -15.05 -25.65 5.93
N VAL A 401 -14.03 -25.97 5.13
CA VAL A 401 -13.17 -24.95 4.51
C VAL A 401 -13.98 -23.94 3.70
N ASP A 402 -14.97 -24.37 2.92
CA ASP A 402 -15.78 -23.43 2.13
C ASP A 402 -16.51 -22.40 3.00
N VAL A 403 -17.18 -22.86 4.06
CA VAL A 403 -17.90 -21.98 4.99
C VAL A 403 -16.92 -21.08 5.74
N LEU A 404 -15.74 -21.57 6.08
CA LEU A 404 -14.66 -20.76 6.66
C LEU A 404 -14.24 -19.64 5.71
N LEU A 405 -13.96 -19.94 4.44
CA LEU A 405 -13.52 -18.96 3.45
C LEU A 405 -14.61 -17.91 3.20
N GLU A 406 -15.88 -18.31 3.10
CA GLU A 406 -17.00 -17.37 2.99
C GLU A 406 -17.10 -16.45 4.21
N SER A 407 -16.94 -16.99 5.42
CA SER A 407 -16.95 -16.22 6.66
C SER A 407 -15.78 -15.23 6.69
N VAL A 408 -14.59 -15.67 6.29
CA VAL A 408 -13.39 -14.82 6.22
C VAL A 408 -13.60 -13.71 5.20
N GLN A 409 -14.17 -13.99 4.03
CA GLN A 409 -14.44 -12.94 3.04
C GLN A 409 -15.39 -11.87 3.60
N LYS A 410 -16.45 -12.27 4.30
CA LYS A 410 -17.37 -11.34 4.98
C LYS A 410 -16.65 -10.51 6.05
N ASP A 411 -15.76 -11.15 6.81
CA ASP A 411 -14.94 -10.48 7.82
C ASP A 411 -14.01 -9.42 7.20
N LEU A 412 -13.32 -9.79 6.13
CA LEU A 412 -12.42 -8.87 5.40
C LEU A 412 -13.17 -7.66 4.81
N ILE A 413 -14.45 -7.82 4.44
CA ILE A 413 -15.30 -6.71 4.00
C ILE A 413 -15.64 -5.82 5.21
N SER A 414 -16.23 -6.40 6.26
CA SER A 414 -16.67 -5.67 7.47
C SER A 414 -15.54 -4.88 8.14
N ALA A 415 -14.40 -5.53 8.37
CA ALA A 415 -13.22 -4.89 8.94
C ALA A 415 -12.56 -3.88 7.99
N GLY A 416 -12.91 -3.90 6.69
CA GLY A 416 -12.42 -2.95 5.69
C GLY A 416 -12.99 -1.55 5.91
N ARG A 417 -14.25 -1.45 6.35
CA ARG A 417 -14.89 -0.15 6.69
C ARG A 417 -14.13 0.63 7.76
N GLN A 418 -13.43 -0.08 8.63
CA GLN A 418 -12.76 0.47 9.80
C GLN A 418 -11.24 0.60 9.64
N GLU A 419 -10.67 0.25 8.46
CA GLU A 419 -9.21 0.20 8.23
C GLU A 419 -8.53 1.58 8.29
N HIS A 420 -9.31 2.65 8.13
CA HIS A 420 -8.82 4.03 8.03
C HIS A 420 -8.64 4.71 9.39
N VAL A 421 -9.03 4.03 10.47
CA VAL A 421 -8.72 4.42 11.86
C VAL A 421 -7.68 3.44 12.39
N GLN A 422 -6.43 3.89 12.49
CA GLN A 422 -5.31 3.09 13.01
C GLN A 422 -5.11 3.25 14.52
N LYS A 423 -6.20 3.48 15.26
CA LYS A 423 -6.22 3.51 16.73
C LYS A 423 -6.66 2.13 17.23
N PHE A 424 -5.73 1.20 17.31
CA PHE A 424 -6.02 -0.13 17.81
C PHE A 424 -5.97 -0.18 19.35
N PRO A 425 -6.78 -1.03 20.00
CA PRO A 425 -6.85 -1.13 21.46
C PRO A 425 -5.49 -1.44 22.11
N TYR A 426 -4.66 -2.25 21.45
CA TYR A 426 -3.34 -2.61 21.94
C TYR A 426 -2.33 -1.47 21.85
N ILE A 427 -2.56 -0.41 21.07
CA ILE A 427 -1.68 0.77 21.07
C ILE A 427 -1.72 1.45 22.46
N LYS A 428 -2.79 1.22 23.25
CA LYS A 428 -2.89 1.64 24.65
C LYS A 428 -2.33 0.59 25.64
N SER A 429 -2.03 -0.62 25.19
CA SER A 429 -1.41 -1.69 25.97
C SER A 429 0.07 -1.84 25.61
N THR A 430 0.82 -2.66 26.34
CA THR A 430 2.23 -2.97 26.03
C THR A 430 2.39 -4.14 25.06
N THR A 431 1.29 -4.74 24.59
CA THR A 431 1.31 -6.03 23.89
C THR A 431 0.75 -5.89 22.49
N MET A 432 1.62 -5.88 21.49
CA MET A 432 1.23 -5.79 20.07
C MET A 432 1.23 -7.16 19.39
N PRO A 433 0.50 -7.34 18.27
CA PRO A 433 0.63 -8.52 17.44
C PRO A 433 2.08 -8.72 16.96
N GLN A 434 2.62 -9.92 17.09
CA GLN A 434 4.03 -10.22 16.76
C GLN A 434 4.28 -10.61 15.30
N SER A 435 3.21 -10.81 14.53
CA SER A 435 3.27 -11.21 13.12
C SER A 435 2.66 -10.13 12.23
N TYR A 436 3.26 -9.96 11.05
CA TYR A 436 2.73 -9.13 9.98
C TYR A 436 2.71 -9.88 8.65
N VAL A 437 1.65 -9.72 7.87
CA VAL A 437 1.51 -10.33 6.53
C VAL A 437 1.41 -9.25 5.46
N ASN A 438 2.25 -9.34 4.43
CA ASN A 438 2.22 -8.43 3.30
C ASN A 438 2.02 -9.21 2.00
N ILE A 439 0.78 -9.20 1.51
CA ILE A 439 0.48 -9.70 0.17
C ILE A 439 0.76 -8.55 -0.80
N LYS A 440 1.90 -8.60 -1.49
CA LYS A 440 2.38 -7.54 -2.39
C LYS A 440 1.48 -7.44 -3.63
N ALA A 441 0.34 -6.78 -3.45
CA ALA A 441 -0.52 -6.29 -4.52
C ALA A 441 -0.12 -4.84 -4.83
N GLY A 442 -0.07 -4.47 -6.12
CA GLY A 442 0.07 -3.07 -6.53
C GLY A 442 1.46 -2.47 -6.46
N THR A 443 2.49 -3.29 -6.20
CA THR A 443 3.88 -2.85 -6.34
C THR A 443 4.26 -2.73 -7.81
N SER A 444 5.13 -1.78 -8.12
CA SER A 444 5.62 -1.58 -9.49
C SER A 444 6.20 -2.88 -10.07
N ARG A 445 5.73 -3.23 -11.27
CA ARG A 445 6.25 -4.34 -12.09
C ARG A 445 7.02 -3.83 -13.30
N LEU A 446 7.48 -2.58 -13.26
CA LEU A 446 8.23 -2.00 -14.35
C LEU A 446 9.42 -2.90 -14.70
N LYS A 447 9.44 -3.37 -15.95
CA LYS A 447 10.56 -4.05 -16.60
C LYS A 447 11.31 -3.04 -17.48
N GLN A 448 12.40 -3.45 -18.12
CA GLN A 448 13.08 -2.61 -19.11
C GLN A 448 12.06 -2.00 -20.09
N GLN A 449 12.12 -0.68 -20.26
CA GLN A 449 11.31 0.06 -21.21
C GLN A 449 12.19 0.70 -22.25
N ARG A 450 11.85 0.48 -23.52
CA ARG A 450 12.36 1.26 -24.65
C ARG A 450 11.38 2.40 -24.89
N ILE A 451 11.80 3.63 -24.58
CA ILE A 451 10.99 4.82 -24.80
C ILE A 451 10.92 5.13 -26.30
N ASP A 452 12.08 5.06 -26.97
CA ASP A 452 12.25 5.20 -28.41
C ASP A 452 13.58 4.55 -28.85
N GLU A 453 14.06 4.86 -30.06
CA GLU A 453 15.31 4.31 -30.58
C GLU A 453 16.55 4.78 -29.79
N SER A 454 16.50 5.95 -29.16
CA SER A 454 17.64 6.59 -28.49
C SER A 454 17.62 6.49 -26.97
N LEU A 455 16.50 6.08 -26.35
CA LEU A 455 16.37 5.97 -24.89
C LEU A 455 15.76 4.65 -24.42
N VAL A 456 16.51 3.94 -23.58
CA VAL A 456 16.09 2.75 -22.85
C VAL A 456 16.33 2.96 -21.36
N VAL A 457 15.34 2.63 -20.53
CA VAL A 457 15.45 2.67 -19.06
C VAL A 457 15.22 1.27 -18.50
N THR A 458 16.11 0.84 -17.59
CA THR A 458 16.04 -0.49 -16.96
C THR A 458 16.09 -0.34 -15.44
N PRO A 459 15.06 -0.73 -14.68
CA PRO A 459 15.08 -0.64 -13.23
C PRO A 459 16.09 -1.61 -12.62
N ARG A 460 16.94 -1.13 -11.70
CA ARG A 460 17.93 -1.91 -10.94
C ARG A 460 17.31 -2.43 -9.64
N ARG A 461 16.41 -3.40 -9.78
CA ARG A 461 15.71 -4.06 -8.66
C ARG A 461 16.63 -4.75 -7.67
N ASP A 462 17.79 -5.20 -8.15
CA ASP A 462 18.84 -5.82 -7.34
C ASP A 462 19.40 -4.88 -6.27
N LEU A 463 19.30 -3.56 -6.50
CA LEU A 463 19.73 -2.55 -5.54
C LEU A 463 18.63 -2.16 -4.56
N GLU A 464 17.37 -2.57 -4.78
CA GLU A 464 16.22 -2.26 -3.91
C GLU A 464 16.25 -3.10 -2.63
N HIS A 465 16.99 -2.63 -1.62
CA HIS A 465 16.98 -3.21 -0.29
C HIS A 465 16.02 -2.45 0.61
N TRP A 466 14.97 -3.14 1.02
CA TRP A 466 14.07 -2.70 2.08
C TRP A 466 14.71 -3.11 3.40
N VAL A 467 15.32 -2.16 4.10
CA VAL A 467 15.78 -2.40 5.47
C VAL A 467 14.54 -2.35 6.35
N PHE A 468 14.07 -3.52 6.78
CA PHE A 468 12.89 -3.65 7.63
C PHE A 468 13.30 -3.45 9.09
N PHE A 469 13.36 -2.20 9.53
CA PHE A 469 13.07 -1.93 10.93
C PHE A 469 11.57 -2.12 11.10
N CYS A 470 11.17 -3.13 11.86
CA CYS A 470 9.76 -3.34 12.10
C CYS A 470 9.53 -3.75 13.55
N ARG A 471 8.29 -3.60 14.01
CA ARG A 471 7.88 -3.96 15.37
C ARG A 471 7.38 -5.40 15.49
N PHE A 472 7.61 -6.21 14.45
CA PHE A 472 7.09 -7.58 14.35
C PHE A 472 8.24 -8.57 14.47
N ALA A 473 8.07 -9.58 15.32
CA ALA A 473 9.03 -10.67 15.45
C ALA A 473 9.20 -11.43 14.13
N ILE A 474 8.10 -11.57 13.37
CA ILE A 474 8.10 -12.18 12.04
C ILE A 474 7.26 -11.39 11.02
N TYR A 475 7.65 -11.50 9.76
CA TYR A 475 7.00 -10.83 8.63
C TYR A 475 6.92 -11.76 7.43
N LEU A 476 5.69 -12.06 6.99
CA LEU A 476 5.42 -12.91 5.85
C LEU A 476 5.16 -12.05 4.61
N ASP A 477 6.13 -12.01 3.70
CA ASP A 477 6.06 -11.33 2.42
C ASP A 477 5.59 -12.31 1.33
N ILE A 478 4.54 -11.97 0.59
CA ILE A 478 4.02 -12.79 -0.51
C ILE A 478 4.02 -11.97 -1.79
N ALA A 479 4.85 -12.36 -2.75
CA ALA A 479 4.97 -11.70 -4.06
C ALA A 479 4.42 -12.60 -5.18
N MET A 480 3.40 -12.09 -5.88
CA MET A 480 2.86 -12.74 -7.07
C MET A 480 3.75 -12.40 -8.28
N ARG A 481 4.52 -13.39 -8.76
CA ARG A 481 5.40 -13.27 -9.95
C ARG A 481 4.63 -13.63 -11.21
N ASP A 482 5.26 -13.89 -12.35
CA ASP A 482 4.54 -14.28 -13.57
C ASP A 482 4.05 -15.74 -13.50
N ASN A 483 4.89 -16.66 -13.01
CA ASN A 483 4.60 -18.11 -13.02
C ASN A 483 4.26 -18.69 -11.63
N ASP A 484 4.69 -18.05 -10.56
CA ASP A 484 4.61 -18.57 -9.20
C ASP A 484 4.27 -17.48 -8.18
N MET A 485 4.15 -17.90 -6.93
CA MET A 485 4.04 -17.06 -5.75
C MET A 485 5.30 -17.29 -4.90
N LEU A 486 6.12 -16.24 -4.76
CA LEU A 486 7.25 -16.25 -3.82
C LEU A 486 6.72 -15.91 -2.43
N VAL A 487 7.03 -16.75 -1.46
CA VAL A 487 6.74 -16.53 -0.05
C VAL A 487 8.06 -16.38 0.69
N GLU A 488 8.25 -15.27 1.38
CA GLU A 488 9.42 -14.98 2.20
C GLU A 488 8.98 -14.78 3.65
N LEU A 489 9.55 -15.57 4.57
CA LEU A 489 9.40 -15.37 6.00
C LEU A 489 10.66 -14.69 6.53
N ARG A 490 10.53 -13.41 6.89
CA ARG A 490 11.59 -12.62 7.54
C ARG A 490 11.38 -12.70 9.05
N TYR A 491 12.44 -12.89 9.80
CA TYR A 491 12.37 -13.04 11.25
C TYR A 491 13.65 -12.58 11.94
N GLU A 492 13.54 -12.26 13.22
CA GLU A 492 14.70 -12.04 14.08
C GLU A 492 15.13 -13.35 14.74
N SER A 493 16.34 -13.82 14.42
CA SER A 493 16.85 -15.10 14.91
C SER A 493 16.96 -15.20 16.44
N SER A 494 17.04 -14.06 17.13
CA SER A 494 17.09 -13.96 18.59
C SER A 494 15.73 -14.24 19.26
N LEU A 495 14.63 -14.06 18.53
CA LEU A 495 13.25 -14.22 19.00
C LEU A 495 12.64 -15.54 18.57
N LEU A 496 13.00 -15.99 17.36
CA LEU A 496 12.50 -17.20 16.75
C LEU A 496 13.68 -18.03 16.20
N PRO A 497 14.00 -19.18 16.79
CA PRO A 497 15.02 -20.08 16.26
C PRO A 497 14.69 -20.51 14.82
N ALA A 498 15.73 -20.74 14.01
CA ALA A 498 15.57 -21.09 12.60
C ALA A 498 14.71 -22.35 12.35
N GLU A 499 14.76 -23.32 13.26
CA GLU A 499 13.91 -24.52 13.21
C GLU A 499 12.42 -24.15 13.38
N GLY A 500 12.10 -23.27 14.33
CA GLY A 500 10.74 -22.77 14.52
C GLY A 500 10.24 -21.95 13.33
N ALA A 501 11.07 -21.08 12.77
CA ALA A 501 10.73 -20.34 11.55
C ALA A 501 10.45 -21.26 10.37
N ARG A 502 11.27 -22.31 10.20
CA ARG A 502 11.06 -23.32 9.14
C ARG A 502 9.77 -24.10 9.37
N GLN A 503 9.51 -24.52 10.60
CA GLN A 503 8.28 -25.22 10.96
C GLN A 503 7.04 -24.40 10.60
N ILE A 504 6.98 -23.11 10.99
CA ILE A 504 5.87 -22.21 10.65
C ILE A 504 5.66 -22.13 9.13
N LEU A 505 6.75 -21.98 8.36
CA LEU A 505 6.67 -21.84 6.90
C LEU A 505 6.23 -23.15 6.21
N ASP A 506 6.70 -24.30 6.68
CA ASP A 506 6.33 -25.62 6.18
C ASP A 506 4.86 -25.94 6.51
N ASP A 507 4.40 -25.57 7.70
CA ASP A 507 3.01 -25.71 8.13
C ASP A 507 2.09 -24.82 7.31
N PHE A 508 2.43 -23.55 7.14
CA PHE A 508 1.71 -22.64 6.25
C PHE A 508 1.57 -23.22 4.84
N THR A 509 2.67 -23.77 4.28
CA THR A 509 2.66 -24.38 2.95
C THR A 509 1.76 -25.62 2.88
N THR A 510 1.76 -26.45 3.92
CA THR A 510 0.96 -27.68 3.99
C THR A 510 -0.52 -27.35 4.14
N ILE A 511 -0.86 -26.47 5.07
CA ILE A 511 -2.23 -26.01 5.32
C ILE A 511 -2.80 -25.32 4.09
N LEU A 512 -2.01 -24.47 3.41
CA LEU A 512 -2.46 -23.83 2.19
C LEU A 512 -2.85 -24.85 1.11
N LYS A 513 -2.08 -25.94 0.95
CA LYS A 513 -2.43 -27.04 0.04
C LYS A 513 -3.69 -27.79 0.47
N GLN A 514 -3.90 -27.97 1.78
CA GLN A 514 -5.10 -28.65 2.31
C GLN A 514 -6.37 -27.82 2.08
N ILE A 515 -6.33 -26.52 2.39
CA ILE A 515 -7.44 -25.57 2.14
C ILE A 515 -7.85 -25.60 0.65
N VAL A 516 -6.87 -25.72 -0.24
CA VAL A 516 -7.13 -25.76 -1.68
C VAL A 516 -7.60 -27.15 -2.14
N GLY A 517 -7.05 -28.21 -1.57
CA GLY A 517 -7.24 -29.58 -2.03
C GLY A 517 -8.52 -30.27 -1.56
N SER A 518 -9.15 -29.81 -0.47
CA SER A 518 -10.33 -30.46 0.10
C SER A 518 -11.26 -29.48 0.80
N TYR A 519 -12.41 -29.27 0.18
CA TYR A 519 -13.45 -28.33 0.63
C TYR A 519 -14.26 -28.81 1.83
N ASP A 520 -14.43 -30.12 1.95
CA ASP A 520 -15.19 -30.77 3.03
C ASP A 520 -14.36 -30.96 4.30
N THR A 521 -13.05 -30.69 4.25
CA THR A 521 -12.20 -30.73 5.45
C THR A 521 -12.70 -29.71 6.45
N THR A 522 -12.77 -30.09 7.73
CA THR A 522 -13.23 -29.20 8.78
C THR A 522 -12.08 -28.38 9.37
N LEU A 523 -12.39 -27.22 9.97
CA LEU A 523 -11.43 -26.39 10.68
C LEU A 523 -10.69 -27.17 11.77
N GLY A 524 -11.41 -28.00 12.54
CA GLY A 524 -10.83 -28.86 13.56
C GLY A 524 -9.84 -29.86 12.97
N ALA A 525 -10.18 -30.48 11.84
CA ALA A 525 -9.26 -31.37 11.14
C ALA A 525 -7.99 -30.63 10.66
N LEU A 526 -8.09 -29.39 10.17
CA LEU A 526 -6.91 -28.60 9.81
C LEU A 526 -6.03 -28.25 11.01
N VAL A 527 -6.64 -27.99 12.17
CA VAL A 527 -5.90 -27.72 13.42
C VAL A 527 -5.22 -28.99 13.97
N GLU A 528 -5.84 -30.16 13.81
CA GLU A 528 -5.36 -31.44 14.37
C GLU A 528 -4.47 -32.26 13.43
N SER A 529 -4.68 -32.17 12.12
CA SER A 529 -3.92 -32.92 11.09
C SER A 529 -2.62 -32.24 10.68
N SER A 530 -2.40 -31.02 11.16
CA SER A 530 -1.20 -30.25 10.92
C SER A 530 -0.17 -30.58 11.97
#